data_AF-A0A482PK14-F1
#
_entry.id   AF-A0A482PK14-F1
#
_cell.length_a   1.000
_cell.length_b   1.000
_cell.length_c   1.000
_cell.angle_alpha   90.00
_cell.angle_beta   90.00
_cell.angle_gamma   90.00
#
_symmetry.space_group_name_H-M   'P 1'
#
loop_
_entity.id
_entity.type
_entity.pdbx_description
1 polymer ?
#
loop_
_entity_poly.entity_id
_entity_poly.type
_entity_poly.pdbx_seq_one_letter_code
_entity_poly.pdbx_strand_id
1 'polypeptide(L)'
;MTSEVKRKTGGDPRSLPDYAALRDEISKLTHPARPDVDWRYVETLCLRLYEHNGVELQTASWYTIARMHTTGLSGLNEGLALIVALTRHHWSVMWPLNTHARLEIITGLFNRLQKTLRAMPPDDRDNLPLLYQTETFLKALSDTLARHELKQSSKVALPEAMVKGYITRLENQPVQGEASSPVTLPAQALRSDARDVQEHQPLLHSRLVYVVSETKTEPTPSLQKSPPMFLKPFLVGVCAALLAVSVAIQGWQFLTQLSPAEQQLRALLTPPPDVLSADQMTQLSRTPSLLNHASEWITLSGQQITRLTELPLAYNLQRSAQLLQQLMVLFPDNPRVQEMVDN
;
A
#
# COMPACT_ATOMS: atom_id res chain seq x y z
N MET A 1 18.45 -27.72 -10.61
CA MET A 1 19.16 -26.43 -10.44
C MET A 1 18.10 -25.35 -10.24
N THR A 2 17.71 -25.07 -8.99
CA THR A 2 16.75 -24.02 -8.68
C THR A 2 17.53 -22.75 -8.42
N SER A 3 17.54 -21.85 -9.41
CA SER A 3 18.07 -20.50 -9.24
C SER A 3 17.33 -19.81 -8.11
N GLU A 4 18.05 -19.52 -7.03
CA GLU A 4 17.61 -18.63 -5.96
C GLU A 4 17.44 -17.24 -6.58
N VAL A 5 16.23 -16.94 -7.08
CA VAL A 5 15.92 -15.63 -7.66
C VAL A 5 15.91 -14.63 -6.53
N LYS A 6 17.06 -13.98 -6.29
CA LYS A 6 17.17 -12.80 -5.46
C LYS A 6 16.33 -11.69 -6.11
N ARG A 7 15.04 -11.64 -5.76
CA ARG A 7 14.12 -10.65 -6.31
C ARG A 7 14.51 -9.27 -5.80
N LYS A 8 14.97 -8.42 -6.72
CA LYS A 8 15.30 -7.01 -6.46
C LYS A 8 14.04 -6.23 -6.07
N THR A 9 14.19 -5.19 -5.24
CA THR A 9 13.13 -4.20 -5.03
C THR A 9 12.85 -3.48 -6.36
N GLY A 10 11.57 -3.34 -6.71
CA GLY A 10 11.11 -2.71 -7.94
C GLY A 10 10.89 -1.21 -7.82
N GLY A 11 10.81 -0.55 -8.97
CA GLY A 11 10.49 0.87 -9.11
C GLY A 11 9.00 1.11 -9.31
N ASP A 12 8.67 2.23 -9.96
CA ASP A 12 7.28 2.59 -10.30
C ASP A 12 6.71 1.68 -11.41
N PRO A 13 5.67 0.87 -11.11
CA PRO A 13 5.12 -0.06 -12.10
C PRO A 13 4.10 0.61 -13.04
N ARG A 14 3.70 1.87 -12.83
CA ARG A 14 2.52 2.48 -13.46
C ARG A 14 2.60 2.64 -14.98
N SER A 15 3.80 2.65 -15.54
CA SER A 15 4.02 2.70 -17.00
C SER A 15 4.00 1.32 -17.67
N LEU A 16 3.97 0.23 -16.89
CA LEU A 16 4.05 -1.12 -17.41
C LEU A 16 2.66 -1.62 -17.85
N PRO A 17 2.55 -2.29 -19.01
CA PRO A 17 1.27 -2.80 -19.51
C PRO A 17 0.66 -3.83 -18.57
N ASP A 18 1.48 -4.70 -17.96
CA ASP A 18 1.02 -5.69 -16.98
C ASP A 18 0.39 -5.03 -15.75
N TYR A 19 0.84 -3.83 -15.35
CA TYR A 19 0.26 -3.09 -14.23
C TYR A 19 -1.09 -2.46 -14.61
N ALA A 20 -1.23 -1.97 -15.84
CA ALA A 20 -2.51 -1.50 -16.36
C ALA A 20 -3.53 -2.65 -16.38
N ALA A 21 -3.15 -3.81 -16.91
CA ALA A 21 -3.98 -5.01 -16.92
C ALA A 21 -4.36 -5.47 -15.50
N LEU A 22 -3.41 -5.42 -14.55
CA LEU A 22 -3.66 -5.75 -13.15
C LEU A 22 -4.71 -4.82 -12.54
N ARG A 23 -4.57 -3.51 -12.77
CA ARG A 23 -5.54 -2.53 -12.27
C ARG A 23 -6.93 -2.75 -12.87
N ASP A 24 -7.00 -3.03 -14.17
CA ASP A 24 -8.27 -3.24 -14.86
C ASP A 24 -8.99 -4.48 -14.30
N GLU A 25 -8.26 -5.57 -14.07
CA GLU A 25 -8.79 -6.78 -13.45
C GLU A 25 -9.30 -6.52 -12.01
N ILE A 26 -8.52 -5.80 -11.21
CA ILE A 26 -8.90 -5.46 -9.83
C ILE A 26 -10.05 -4.45 -9.76
N SER A 27 -10.20 -3.58 -10.75
CA SER A 27 -11.27 -2.57 -10.81
C SER A 27 -12.68 -3.17 -10.79
N LYS A 28 -12.79 -4.44 -11.21
CA LYS A 28 -14.01 -5.26 -11.16
C LYS A 28 -14.60 -5.37 -9.75
N LEU A 29 -13.76 -5.35 -8.70
CA LEU A 29 -14.22 -5.37 -7.30
C LEU A 29 -15.09 -4.18 -6.92
N THR A 30 -14.93 -3.05 -7.61
CA THR A 30 -15.65 -1.80 -7.39
C THR A 30 -16.65 -1.48 -8.49
N HIS A 31 -16.75 -2.34 -9.51
CA HIS A 31 -17.60 -2.10 -10.66
C HIS A 31 -19.09 -2.33 -10.30
N PRO A 32 -20.02 -1.45 -10.72
CA PRO A 32 -21.44 -1.58 -10.39
C PRO A 32 -22.06 -2.91 -10.80
N ALA A 33 -21.65 -3.44 -11.96
CA ALA A 33 -22.12 -4.73 -12.47
C ALA A 33 -21.46 -5.96 -11.80
N ARG A 34 -20.49 -5.74 -10.89
CA ARG A 34 -19.77 -6.77 -10.11
C ARG A 34 -19.34 -8.01 -10.92
N PRO A 35 -18.59 -7.83 -12.03
CA PRO A 35 -18.00 -8.96 -12.72
C PRO A 35 -17.01 -9.68 -11.80
N ASP A 36 -16.89 -11.00 -11.94
CA ASP A 36 -15.96 -11.80 -11.16
C ASP A 36 -14.50 -11.45 -11.51
N VAL A 37 -13.66 -11.45 -10.49
CA VAL A 37 -12.22 -11.26 -10.61
C VAL A 37 -11.56 -12.60 -10.87
N ASP A 38 -10.73 -12.67 -11.91
CA ASP A 38 -9.85 -13.81 -12.15
C ASP A 38 -8.59 -13.70 -11.29
N TRP A 39 -8.64 -14.33 -10.11
CA TRP A 39 -7.52 -14.31 -9.16
C TRP A 39 -6.27 -15.03 -9.66
N ARG A 40 -6.39 -16.03 -10.55
CA ARG A 40 -5.21 -16.69 -11.15
C ARG A 40 -4.53 -15.76 -12.16
N TYR A 41 -5.33 -15.00 -12.90
CA TYR A 41 -4.79 -13.99 -13.80
C TYR A 41 -4.11 -12.85 -13.03
N VAL A 42 -4.72 -12.37 -11.94
CA VAL A 42 -4.09 -11.39 -11.02
C VAL A 42 -2.74 -11.92 -10.51
N GLU A 43 -2.67 -13.17 -10.05
CA GLU A 43 -1.41 -13.80 -9.61
C GLU A 43 -0.36 -13.80 -10.73
N THR A 44 -0.74 -14.21 -11.93
CA THR A 44 0.15 -14.25 -13.10
C THR A 44 0.73 -12.87 -13.43
N LEU A 45 -0.11 -11.83 -13.43
CA LEU A 45 0.30 -10.45 -13.68
C LEU A 45 1.27 -9.95 -12.60
N CYS A 46 0.99 -10.24 -11.33
CA CYS A 46 1.89 -9.89 -10.23
C CYS A 46 3.28 -10.52 -10.37
N LEU A 47 3.34 -11.79 -10.77
CA LEU A 47 4.60 -12.51 -10.97
C LEU A 47 5.40 -11.92 -12.16
N ARG A 48 4.74 -11.63 -13.29
CA ARG A 48 5.38 -10.94 -14.43
C ARG A 48 5.91 -9.56 -14.06
N LEU A 49 5.17 -8.81 -13.25
CA LEU A 49 5.62 -7.52 -12.73
C LEU A 49 6.88 -7.66 -11.86
N TYR A 50 6.97 -8.72 -11.03
CA TYR A 50 8.20 -8.96 -10.26
C TYR A 50 9.41 -9.28 -11.13
N GLU A 51 9.21 -9.95 -12.26
CA GLU A 51 10.28 -10.27 -13.19
C GLU A 51 10.78 -9.02 -13.93
N HIS A 52 9.87 -8.19 -14.44
CA HIS A 52 10.21 -7.02 -15.24
C HIS A 52 10.58 -5.78 -14.42
N ASN A 53 9.80 -5.46 -13.38
CA ASN A 53 10.00 -4.28 -12.53
C ASN A 53 10.88 -4.59 -11.32
N GLY A 54 10.67 -5.76 -10.71
CA GLY A 54 11.08 -6.05 -9.34
C GLY A 54 9.90 -5.94 -8.37
N VAL A 55 10.11 -6.34 -7.12
CA VAL A 55 9.05 -6.39 -6.12
C VAL A 55 8.79 -5.01 -5.52
N GLU A 56 7.56 -4.53 -5.65
CA GLU A 56 7.09 -3.31 -4.99
C GLU A 56 5.79 -3.56 -4.20
N LEU A 57 5.47 -2.66 -3.27
CA LEU A 57 4.49 -2.89 -2.21
C LEU A 57 3.05 -3.09 -2.71
N GLN A 58 2.63 -2.36 -3.75
CA GLN A 58 1.27 -2.43 -4.28
C GLN A 58 0.98 -3.78 -4.94
N THR A 59 1.89 -4.25 -5.80
CA THR A 59 1.80 -5.56 -6.45
C THR A 59 1.98 -6.66 -5.41
N ALA A 60 2.87 -6.51 -4.43
CA ALA A 60 2.95 -7.42 -3.27
C ALA A 60 1.64 -7.53 -2.48
N SER A 61 0.96 -6.41 -2.27
CA SER A 61 -0.35 -6.41 -1.63
C SER A 61 -1.38 -7.21 -2.43
N TRP A 62 -1.49 -6.97 -3.75
CA TRP A 62 -2.45 -7.70 -4.60
C TRP A 62 -2.10 -9.17 -4.77
N TYR A 63 -0.81 -9.49 -4.93
CA TYR A 63 -0.31 -10.85 -4.95
C TYR A 63 -0.71 -11.62 -3.69
N THR A 64 -0.60 -11.01 -2.51
CA THR A 64 -0.97 -11.66 -1.24
C THR A 64 -2.45 -12.05 -1.22
N ILE A 65 -3.34 -11.19 -1.71
CA ILE A 65 -4.78 -11.47 -1.79
C ILE A 65 -5.07 -12.53 -2.87
N ALA A 66 -4.45 -12.42 -4.04
CA ALA A 66 -4.61 -13.39 -5.12
C ALA A 66 -4.17 -14.79 -4.67
N ARG A 67 -3.01 -14.91 -4.01
CA ARG A 67 -2.49 -16.17 -3.48
C ARG A 67 -3.38 -16.79 -2.42
N MET A 68 -4.05 -15.96 -1.61
CA MET A 68 -5.06 -16.45 -0.68
C MET A 68 -6.26 -17.05 -1.42
N HIS A 69 -6.71 -16.43 -2.51
CA HIS A 69 -7.80 -16.97 -3.34
C HIS A 69 -7.40 -18.23 -4.12
N THR A 70 -6.15 -18.37 -4.54
CA THR A 70 -5.72 -19.51 -5.37
C THR A 70 -5.22 -20.70 -4.56
N THR A 71 -4.58 -20.46 -3.41
CA THR A 71 -3.90 -21.51 -2.61
C THR A 71 -4.26 -21.48 -1.12
N GLY A 72 -5.21 -20.63 -0.70
CA GLY A 72 -5.65 -20.55 0.69
C GLY A 72 -4.60 -19.95 1.63
N LEU A 73 -4.54 -20.45 2.87
CA LEU A 73 -3.67 -19.89 3.89
C LEU A 73 -2.17 -20.03 3.60
N SER A 74 -1.76 -21.08 2.88
CA SER A 74 -0.35 -21.22 2.48
C SER A 74 0.08 -20.07 1.56
N GLY A 75 -0.75 -19.74 0.56
CA GLY A 75 -0.53 -18.59 -0.31
C GLY A 75 -0.57 -17.24 0.42
N LEU A 76 -1.49 -17.08 1.38
CA LEU A 76 -1.51 -15.92 2.24
C LEU A 76 -0.17 -15.76 2.98
N ASN A 77 0.34 -16.84 3.58
CA ASN A 77 1.59 -16.83 4.32
C ASN A 77 2.80 -16.48 3.44
N GLU A 78 2.85 -16.98 2.20
CA GLU A 78 3.87 -16.58 1.23
C GLU A 78 3.83 -15.07 0.91
N GLY A 79 2.63 -14.53 0.68
CA GLY A 79 2.44 -13.10 0.45
C GLY A 79 2.82 -12.25 1.66
N LEU A 80 2.37 -12.64 2.86
CA LEU A 80 2.72 -11.93 4.10
C LEU A 80 4.22 -11.98 4.39
N ALA A 81 4.90 -13.10 4.13
CA ALA A 81 6.34 -13.20 4.25
C ALA A 81 7.05 -12.19 3.34
N LEU A 82 6.56 -12.00 2.11
CA LEU A 82 7.08 -11.00 1.18
C LEU A 82 6.88 -9.57 1.71
N ILE A 83 5.69 -9.25 2.22
CA ILE A 83 5.40 -7.93 2.80
C ILE A 83 6.27 -7.67 4.04
N VAL A 84 6.48 -8.68 4.89
CA VAL A 84 7.40 -8.58 6.05
C VAL A 84 8.81 -8.28 5.59
N ALA A 85 9.32 -9.02 4.60
CA ALA A 85 10.66 -8.81 4.08
C ALA A 85 10.84 -7.39 3.50
N LEU A 86 9.87 -6.92 2.72
CA LEU A 86 9.87 -5.57 2.14
C LEU A 86 9.87 -4.48 3.22
N THR A 87 8.95 -4.58 4.18
CA THR A 87 8.80 -3.57 5.25
C THR A 87 9.95 -3.59 6.24
N ARG A 88 10.56 -4.76 6.51
CA ARG A 88 11.67 -4.87 7.46
C ARG A 88 13.02 -4.48 6.87
N HIS A 89 13.31 -4.92 5.64
CA HIS A 89 14.66 -4.80 5.06
C HIS A 89 14.78 -3.72 3.99
N HIS A 90 13.67 -3.37 3.34
CA HIS A 90 13.68 -2.48 2.18
C HIS A 90 12.84 -1.23 2.38
N TRP A 91 12.43 -0.90 3.62
CA TRP A 91 11.56 0.24 3.89
C TRP A 91 12.01 1.54 3.22
N SER A 92 13.29 1.91 3.31
CA SER A 92 13.77 3.18 2.75
C SER A 92 13.70 3.25 1.22
N VAL A 93 13.93 2.13 0.54
CA VAL A 93 14.07 2.04 -0.92
C VAL A 93 12.83 1.47 -1.62
N MET A 94 11.89 0.91 -0.87
CA MET A 94 10.66 0.30 -1.38
C MET A 94 9.77 1.33 -2.06
N TRP A 95 9.30 1.02 -3.26
CA TRP A 95 8.27 1.82 -3.92
C TRP A 95 6.87 1.49 -3.33
N PRO A 96 5.99 2.49 -3.14
CA PRO A 96 6.18 3.92 -3.38
C PRO A 96 7.09 4.58 -2.34
N LEU A 97 7.87 5.60 -2.72
CA LEU A 97 8.80 6.28 -1.80
C LEU A 97 8.09 7.09 -0.70
N ASN A 98 6.85 7.51 -0.95
CA ASN A 98 6.06 8.29 0.00
C ASN A 98 5.48 7.39 1.12
N THR A 99 5.78 7.73 2.38
CA THR A 99 5.33 6.99 3.57
C THR A 99 3.81 6.92 3.69
N HIS A 100 3.08 8.00 3.39
CA HIS A 100 1.62 8.00 3.43
C HIS A 100 1.04 7.05 2.38
N ALA A 101 1.60 7.03 1.16
CA ALA A 101 1.19 6.07 0.13
C ALA A 101 1.45 4.61 0.56
N ARG A 102 2.59 4.32 1.20
CA ARG A 102 2.85 2.98 1.77
C ARG A 102 1.81 2.59 2.81
N LEU A 103 1.46 3.53 3.70
CA LEU A 103 0.46 3.30 4.73
C LEU A 103 -0.93 3.03 4.15
N GLU A 104 -1.34 3.76 3.11
CA GLU A 104 -2.61 3.52 2.41
C GLU A 104 -2.65 2.11 1.79
N ILE A 105 -1.56 1.67 1.17
CA ILE A 105 -1.46 0.33 0.58
C ILE A 105 -1.56 -0.75 1.66
N ILE A 106 -0.84 -0.58 2.78
CA ILE A 106 -0.84 -1.53 3.90
C ILE A 106 -2.21 -1.59 4.58
N THR A 107 -2.84 -0.45 4.83
CA THR A 107 -4.20 -0.38 5.38
C THR A 107 -5.19 -1.03 4.42
N GLY A 108 -5.05 -0.79 3.12
CA GLY A 108 -5.82 -1.44 2.07
C GLY A 108 -5.64 -2.97 2.07
N LEU A 109 -4.41 -3.46 2.23
CA LEU A 109 -4.11 -4.89 2.35
C LEU A 109 -4.87 -5.50 3.52
N PHE A 110 -4.77 -4.92 4.71
CA PHE A 110 -5.43 -5.46 5.90
C PHE A 110 -6.96 -5.44 5.78
N ASN A 111 -7.54 -4.41 5.18
CA ASN A 111 -8.98 -4.36 4.92
C ASN A 111 -9.42 -5.47 3.96
N ARG A 112 -8.66 -5.71 2.89
CA ARG A 112 -8.92 -6.80 1.95
C ARG A 112 -8.75 -8.16 2.62
N LEU A 113 -7.66 -8.36 3.35
CA LEU A 113 -7.41 -9.59 4.10
C LEU A 113 -8.56 -9.94 5.04
N GLN A 114 -9.07 -8.97 5.81
CA GLN A 114 -10.24 -9.19 6.66
C GLN A 114 -11.47 -9.62 5.87
N LYS A 115 -11.76 -8.97 4.73
CA LYS A 115 -12.88 -9.36 3.86
C LYS A 115 -12.69 -10.78 3.31
N THR A 116 -11.48 -11.10 2.86
CA THR A 116 -11.14 -12.40 2.29
C THR A 116 -11.20 -13.52 3.32
N LEU A 117 -10.71 -13.31 4.55
CA LEU A 117 -10.84 -14.27 5.65
C LEU A 117 -12.29 -14.52 6.06
N ARG A 118 -13.17 -13.51 5.97
CA ARG A 118 -14.61 -13.70 6.20
C ARG A 118 -15.28 -14.49 5.07
N ALA A 119 -14.86 -14.26 3.83
CA ALA A 119 -15.42 -14.94 2.66
C ALA A 119 -14.93 -16.39 2.52
N MET A 120 -13.71 -16.67 2.99
CA MET A 120 -13.08 -17.99 2.96
C MET A 120 -12.55 -18.33 4.36
N PRO A 121 -13.45 -18.64 5.30
CA PRO A 121 -13.05 -18.93 6.68
C PRO A 121 -12.24 -20.24 6.76
N PRO A 122 -11.06 -20.23 7.40
CA PRO A 122 -10.24 -21.42 7.56
C PRO A 122 -10.76 -22.29 8.73
N ASP A 123 -11.90 -22.94 8.53
CA ASP A 123 -12.62 -23.67 9.58
C ASP A 123 -12.12 -25.11 9.82
N ASP A 124 -11.16 -25.58 9.01
CA ASP A 124 -10.52 -26.87 9.20
C ASP A 124 -9.39 -26.79 10.24
N ARG A 125 -9.36 -27.75 11.18
CA ARG A 125 -8.33 -27.87 12.21
C ARG A 125 -6.93 -28.11 11.62
N ASP A 126 -6.84 -28.74 10.46
CA ASP A 126 -5.57 -28.97 9.76
C ASP A 126 -4.88 -27.66 9.34
N ASN A 127 -5.62 -26.55 9.31
CA ASN A 127 -5.07 -25.22 9.04
C ASN A 127 -4.38 -24.56 10.24
N LEU A 128 -4.47 -25.12 11.45
CA LEU A 128 -3.87 -24.53 12.66
C LEU A 128 -2.40 -24.12 12.49
N PRO A 129 -1.50 -24.99 11.95
CA PRO A 129 -0.11 -24.60 11.73
C PRO A 129 0.05 -23.37 10.82
N LEU A 130 -0.76 -23.28 9.75
CA LEU A 130 -0.74 -22.14 8.83
C LEU A 130 -1.31 -20.88 9.48
N LEU A 131 -2.28 -21.01 10.37
CA LEU A 131 -2.83 -19.89 11.14
C LEU A 131 -1.83 -19.33 12.15
N TYR A 132 -1.09 -20.16 12.89
CA TYR A 132 0.00 -19.67 13.75
C TYR A 132 1.10 -18.97 12.95
N GLN A 133 1.41 -19.48 11.75
CA GLN A 133 2.34 -18.81 10.85
C GLN A 133 1.78 -17.45 10.39
N THR A 134 0.49 -17.38 10.06
CA THR A 134 -0.20 -16.13 9.70
C THR A 134 -0.10 -15.13 10.85
N GLU A 135 -0.41 -15.55 12.08
CA GLU A 135 -0.31 -14.73 13.29
C GLU A 135 1.12 -14.20 13.48
N THR A 136 2.13 -15.06 13.30
CA THR A 136 3.53 -14.70 13.40
C THR A 136 3.91 -13.60 12.41
N PHE A 137 3.49 -13.71 11.15
CA PHE A 137 3.75 -12.68 10.15
C PHE A 137 3.00 -11.38 10.43
N LEU A 138 1.73 -11.44 10.84
CA LEU A 138 0.97 -10.25 11.21
C LEU A 138 1.61 -9.52 12.40
N LYS A 139 2.05 -10.25 13.42
CA LYS A 139 2.79 -9.69 14.56
C LYS A 139 4.11 -9.05 14.12
N ALA A 140 4.87 -9.70 13.24
CA ALA A 140 6.10 -9.13 12.69
C ALA A 140 5.85 -7.84 11.89
N LEU A 141 4.74 -7.77 11.13
CA LEU A 141 4.31 -6.54 10.46
C LEU A 141 3.93 -5.47 11.47
N SER A 142 3.15 -5.81 12.49
CA SER A 142 2.73 -4.90 13.56
C SER A 142 3.91 -4.29 14.29
N ASP A 143 4.92 -5.09 14.62
CA ASP A 143 6.17 -4.64 15.25
C ASP A 143 6.99 -3.74 14.32
N THR A 144 7.02 -4.07 13.03
CA THR A 144 7.72 -3.26 12.01
C THR A 144 7.03 -1.91 11.81
N LEU A 145 5.71 -1.90 11.73
CA LEU A 145 4.90 -0.68 11.63
C LEU A 145 5.00 0.18 12.88
N ALA A 146 5.13 -0.43 14.08
CA ALA A 146 5.40 0.30 15.31
C ALA A 146 6.74 1.03 15.27
N ARG A 147 7.80 0.38 14.77
CA ARG A 147 9.12 1.01 14.58
C ARG A 147 9.10 2.18 13.60
N HIS A 148 8.14 2.22 12.69
CA HIS A 148 7.94 3.33 11.77
C HIS A 148 6.91 4.36 12.26
N GLU A 149 6.40 4.23 13.50
CA GLU A 149 5.37 5.09 14.09
C GLU A 149 4.02 5.05 13.35
N LEU A 150 3.77 3.99 12.57
CA LEU A 150 2.57 3.84 11.72
C LEU A 150 1.53 2.85 12.28
N LYS A 151 1.80 2.22 13.43
CA LYS A 151 0.97 1.12 13.94
C LYS A 151 -0.49 1.49 14.12
N GLN A 152 -0.78 2.62 14.78
CA GLN A 152 -2.16 3.05 15.05
C GLN A 152 -2.94 3.30 13.75
N SER A 153 -2.29 3.89 12.76
CA SER A 153 -2.92 4.23 11.48
C SER A 153 -3.11 3.02 10.56
N SER A 154 -2.29 1.98 10.71
CA SER A 154 -2.30 0.81 9.82
C SER A 154 -3.50 -0.12 9.99
N LYS A 155 -4.22 -0.07 11.13
CA LYS A 155 -5.33 -0.98 11.46
C LYS A 155 -4.95 -2.48 11.53
N VAL A 156 -3.67 -2.81 11.73
CA VAL A 156 -3.17 -4.20 11.83
C VAL A 156 -3.80 -5.03 12.95
N ALA A 157 -4.32 -4.39 14.01
CA ALA A 157 -4.93 -5.07 15.15
C ALA A 157 -6.17 -5.91 14.77
N LEU A 158 -6.92 -5.50 13.73
CA LEU A 158 -8.13 -6.20 13.31
C LEU A 158 -7.85 -7.58 12.68
N PRO A 159 -6.99 -7.72 11.64
CA PRO A 159 -6.65 -9.04 11.12
C PRO A 159 -5.93 -9.91 12.16
N GLU A 160 -5.09 -9.34 13.03
CA GLU A 160 -4.47 -10.09 14.15
C GLU A 160 -5.53 -10.71 15.08
N ALA A 161 -6.52 -9.92 15.50
CA ALA A 161 -7.59 -10.39 16.36
C ALA A 161 -8.47 -11.44 15.66
N MET A 162 -8.74 -11.28 14.36
CA MET A 162 -9.48 -12.27 13.59
C MET A 162 -8.74 -13.62 13.54
N VAL A 163 -7.46 -13.62 13.18
CA VAL A 163 -6.64 -14.85 13.11
C VAL A 163 -6.56 -15.53 14.48
N LYS A 164 -6.35 -14.77 15.55
CA LYS A 164 -6.42 -15.31 16.93
C LYS A 164 -7.77 -15.94 17.24
N GLY A 165 -8.87 -15.29 16.83
CA GLY A 165 -10.22 -15.84 16.99
C GLY A 165 -10.41 -17.17 16.25
N TYR A 166 -9.88 -17.30 15.03
CA TYR A 166 -9.87 -18.57 14.29
C TYR A 166 -9.06 -19.65 15.03
N ILE A 167 -7.84 -19.32 15.48
CA ILE A 167 -6.98 -20.24 16.24
C ILE A 167 -7.70 -20.73 17.50
N THR A 168 -8.16 -19.83 18.36
CA THR A 168 -8.84 -20.18 19.62
C THR A 168 -10.08 -21.02 19.37
N ARG A 169 -10.86 -20.73 18.33
CA ARG A 169 -12.05 -21.53 18.02
C ARG A 169 -11.70 -22.95 17.58
N LEU A 170 -10.67 -23.12 16.75
CA LEU A 170 -10.22 -24.43 16.26
C LEU A 170 -9.54 -25.27 17.34
N GLU A 171 -8.74 -24.64 18.21
CA GLU A 171 -8.13 -25.29 19.38
C GLU A 171 -9.20 -25.90 20.30
N ASN A 172 -10.29 -25.15 20.51
CA ASN A 172 -11.39 -25.54 21.39
C ASN A 172 -12.45 -26.42 20.70
N GLN A 173 -12.28 -26.76 19.42
CA GLN A 173 -13.21 -27.63 18.73
C GLN A 173 -13.01 -29.08 19.22
N PRO A 174 -14.08 -29.80 19.63
CA PRO A 174 -13.97 -31.19 20.03
C PRO A 174 -13.44 -32.00 18.85
N VAL A 175 -12.37 -32.77 19.07
CA VAL A 175 -11.83 -33.67 18.04
C VAL A 175 -12.94 -34.68 17.72
N GLN A 176 -13.38 -34.71 16.46
CA GLN A 176 -14.32 -35.76 16.03
C GLN A 176 -13.65 -37.11 16.27
N GLY A 177 -14.14 -37.81 17.28
CA GLY A 177 -13.49 -38.97 17.91
C GLY A 177 -13.86 -39.10 19.39
N GLU A 178 -14.13 -37.99 20.07
CA GLU A 178 -14.79 -37.99 21.39
C GLU A 178 -16.28 -37.70 21.21
N ALA A 179 -17.02 -38.72 20.76
CA ALA A 179 -18.44 -38.76 20.99
C ALA A 179 -18.66 -38.66 22.51
N SER A 180 -19.08 -37.48 22.97
CA SER A 180 -19.66 -37.29 24.29
C SER A 180 -20.83 -38.27 24.42
N SER A 181 -20.55 -39.43 25.02
CA SER A 181 -21.61 -40.31 25.47
C SER A 181 -22.31 -39.57 26.64
N PRO A 182 -23.63 -39.36 26.59
CA PRO A 182 -24.34 -38.83 27.76
C PRO A 182 -24.16 -39.82 28.90
N VAL A 183 -23.65 -39.32 30.03
CA VAL A 183 -23.47 -40.06 31.28
C VAL A 183 -24.78 -40.77 31.65
N THR A 184 -24.79 -42.10 31.58
CA THR A 184 -25.76 -42.96 32.28
C THR A 184 -24.98 -44.04 33.03
N LEU A 185 -25.17 -44.10 34.34
CA LEU A 185 -24.55 -45.06 35.27
C LEU A 185 -25.15 -46.49 35.11
N PRO A 186 -24.49 -47.54 35.63
CA PRO A 186 -24.16 -48.75 34.88
C PRO A 186 -25.15 -49.91 35.05
N ALA A 187 -25.25 -50.76 34.02
CA ALA A 187 -25.80 -52.12 34.12
C ALA A 187 -24.80 -53.12 33.51
N GLN A 188 -24.66 -54.25 34.19
CA GLN A 188 -23.57 -55.21 34.10
C GLN A 188 -23.57 -56.09 32.83
N ALA A 189 -22.35 -56.50 32.47
CA ALA A 189 -21.93 -57.81 31.96
C ALA A 189 -22.42 -58.30 30.59
N LEU A 190 -21.46 -58.51 29.67
CA LEU A 190 -21.11 -59.84 29.16
C LEU A 190 -19.75 -59.80 28.42
N ARG A 191 -19.04 -60.93 28.52
CA ARG A 191 -17.61 -61.15 28.29
C ARG A 191 -17.20 -61.40 26.83
N SER A 192 -15.87 -61.48 26.68
CA SER A 192 -15.03 -62.23 25.71
C SER A 192 -14.60 -61.44 24.47
N ASP A 193 -13.38 -61.54 23.98
CA ASP A 193 -12.11 -62.15 24.43
C ASP A 193 -11.03 -61.70 23.42
N ALA A 194 -9.77 -61.53 23.89
CA ALA A 194 -8.50 -61.65 23.14
C ALA A 194 -8.26 -60.76 21.89
N ARG A 195 -7.05 -60.33 21.53
CA ARG A 195 -5.69 -60.31 22.08
C ARG A 195 -4.86 -59.40 21.16
N ASP A 196 -3.77 -58.90 21.73
CA ASP A 196 -2.50 -58.52 21.12
C ASP A 196 -2.33 -57.15 20.42
N VAL A 197 -1.19 -56.58 20.79
CA VAL A 197 -0.67 -55.22 20.67
C VAL A 197 0.45 -55.24 19.62
N GLN A 198 0.95 -54.04 19.26
CA GLN A 198 2.26 -53.72 18.65
C GLN A 198 2.20 -53.61 17.10
N GLU A 199 2.73 -52.60 16.39
CA GLU A 199 3.61 -51.47 16.70
C GLU A 199 3.63 -50.46 15.52
N HIS A 200 3.82 -49.18 15.85
CA HIS A 200 4.53 -48.10 15.15
C HIS A 200 4.78 -48.13 13.62
N GLN A 201 4.37 -47.05 12.91
CA GLN A 201 5.25 -45.94 12.45
C GLN A 201 4.51 -44.99 11.47
N PRO A 202 4.50 -43.67 11.71
CA PRO A 202 4.16 -42.67 10.69
C PRO A 202 5.44 -42.13 10.01
N LEU A 203 5.49 -42.17 8.67
CA LEU A 203 6.53 -41.53 7.88
C LEU A 203 6.32 -40.01 7.85
N LEU A 204 6.99 -39.33 8.78
CA LEU A 204 7.27 -37.89 8.74
C LEU A 204 8.41 -37.62 7.76
N HIS A 205 8.16 -36.79 6.74
CA HIS A 205 9.22 -36.02 6.08
C HIS A 205 8.82 -34.55 6.00
N SER A 206 9.09 -33.84 7.11
CA SER A 206 9.22 -32.39 7.15
C SER A 206 10.70 -32.04 7.03
N ARG A 207 11.07 -31.24 6.04
CA ARG A 207 12.45 -30.83 5.74
C ARG A 207 12.64 -29.38 6.19
N LEU A 208 13.26 -29.19 7.36
CA LEU A 208 13.86 -27.91 7.77
C LEU A 208 15.31 -27.84 7.28
N VAL A 209 15.71 -26.68 6.76
CA VAL A 209 17.10 -26.35 6.41
C VAL A 209 17.69 -25.54 7.56
N TYR A 210 18.75 -26.09 8.16
CA TYR A 210 19.49 -25.47 9.27
C TYR A 210 20.61 -24.58 8.72
N VAL A 211 20.75 -23.40 9.32
CA VAL A 211 21.85 -22.46 9.10
C VAL A 211 23.05 -22.94 9.92
N VAL A 212 24.14 -23.32 9.26
CA VAL A 212 25.42 -23.59 9.92
C VAL A 212 26.35 -22.39 9.69
N SER A 213 26.74 -21.75 10.79
CA SER A 213 27.93 -20.91 10.87
C SER A 213 29.16 -21.81 10.93
N GLU A 214 30.18 -21.54 10.13
CA GLU A 214 31.54 -21.95 10.47
C GLU A 214 32.53 -20.80 10.40
N THR A 215 33.24 -20.66 11.51
CA THR A 215 34.39 -19.81 11.77
C THR A 215 35.68 -20.50 11.32
N LYS A 216 36.51 -19.76 10.58
CA LYS A 216 37.98 -19.65 10.71
C LYS A 216 38.81 -20.95 10.79
N THR A 217 39.59 -21.25 9.75
CA THR A 217 41.07 -21.09 9.76
C THR A 217 41.70 -21.38 8.39
N GLU A 218 42.61 -20.50 8.00
CA GLU A 218 43.60 -20.62 6.92
C GLU A 218 44.88 -21.30 7.48
N PRO A 219 45.83 -21.81 6.65
CA PRO A 219 46.85 -20.93 6.06
C PRO A 219 47.34 -21.27 4.62
N THR A 220 47.43 -20.19 3.81
CA THR A 220 48.43 -19.71 2.80
C THR A 220 49.70 -20.52 2.42
N PRO A 221 50.49 -20.17 1.35
CA PRO A 221 50.42 -19.01 0.42
C PRO A 221 50.71 -19.28 -1.09
N SER A 222 50.36 -18.33 -1.98
CA SER A 222 51.23 -17.95 -3.11
C SER A 222 50.93 -16.54 -3.65
N LEU A 223 51.99 -15.73 -3.73
CA LEU A 223 52.08 -14.36 -4.25
C LEU A 223 51.44 -14.17 -5.65
N GLN A 224 50.71 -13.07 -5.85
CA GLN A 224 51.07 -12.05 -6.86
C GLN A 224 50.27 -10.74 -6.65
N LYS A 225 50.97 -9.62 -6.46
CA LYS A 225 50.41 -8.26 -6.40
C LYS A 225 50.61 -7.54 -7.73
N SER A 226 49.55 -6.93 -8.26
CA SER A 226 49.61 -5.83 -9.24
C SER A 226 48.42 -4.87 -9.02
N PRO A 227 48.60 -3.54 -9.06
CA PRO A 227 47.50 -2.59 -8.82
C PRO A 227 46.89 -2.12 -10.15
N PRO A 228 45.58 -1.79 -10.22
CA PRO A 228 45.05 -1.02 -11.33
C PRO A 228 44.76 0.44 -10.92
N MET A 229 45.38 1.36 -11.65
CA MET A 229 45.03 2.77 -11.69
C MET A 229 43.96 2.97 -12.78
N PHE A 230 42.68 3.09 -12.42
CA PHE A 230 41.60 3.43 -13.37
C PHE A 230 40.44 4.16 -12.66
N LEU A 231 40.65 5.44 -12.31
CA LEU A 231 39.61 6.29 -11.70
C LEU A 231 39.22 7.52 -12.53
N LYS A 232 39.88 7.76 -13.69
CA LYS A 232 39.65 8.98 -14.48
C LYS A 232 38.51 8.92 -15.53
N PRO A 233 38.08 7.77 -16.11
CA PRO A 233 36.95 7.79 -17.05
C PRO A 233 35.57 7.75 -16.37
N PHE A 234 35.48 7.37 -15.09
CA PHE A 234 34.18 7.24 -14.40
C PHE A 234 33.57 8.60 -14.03
N LEU A 235 34.38 9.58 -13.63
CA LEU A 235 33.92 10.91 -13.21
C LEU A 235 33.36 11.75 -14.37
N VAL A 236 33.90 11.58 -15.59
CA VAL A 236 33.44 12.33 -16.77
C VAL A 236 32.04 11.89 -17.20
N GLY A 237 31.75 10.58 -17.13
CA GLY A 237 30.44 10.03 -17.48
C GLY A 237 29.32 10.47 -16.52
N VAL A 238 29.63 10.56 -15.22
CA VAL A 238 28.65 11.02 -14.20
C VAL A 238 28.27 12.48 -14.41
N CYS A 239 29.24 13.36 -14.73
CA CYS A 239 28.94 14.77 -15.01
C CYS A 239 28.07 14.96 -16.26
N ALA A 240 28.32 14.19 -17.33
CA ALA A 240 27.50 14.26 -18.55
C ALA A 240 26.07 13.77 -18.34
N ALA A 241 25.89 12.69 -17.56
CA ALA A 241 24.56 12.16 -17.23
C ALA A 241 23.75 13.13 -16.35
N LEU A 242 24.40 13.79 -15.38
CA LEU A 242 23.74 14.78 -14.52
C LEU A 242 23.26 16.00 -15.33
N LEU A 243 24.06 16.49 -16.29
CA LEU A 243 23.65 17.59 -17.17
C LEU A 243 22.47 17.20 -18.07
N ALA A 244 22.46 15.98 -18.62
CA ALA A 244 21.37 15.50 -19.45
C ALA A 244 20.04 15.38 -18.65
N VAL A 245 20.11 14.90 -17.40
CA VAL A 245 18.94 14.80 -16.52
C VAL A 245 18.42 16.18 -16.12
N SER A 246 19.29 17.14 -15.81
CA SER A 246 18.87 18.51 -15.48
C SER A 246 18.14 19.19 -16.64
N VAL A 247 18.64 19.04 -17.88
CA VAL A 247 17.99 19.59 -19.08
C VAL A 247 16.65 18.89 -19.36
N ALA A 248 16.56 17.58 -19.16
CA ALA A 248 15.31 16.84 -19.36
C ALA A 248 14.23 17.24 -18.34
N ILE A 249 14.60 17.45 -17.07
CA ILE A 249 13.67 17.90 -16.03
C ILE A 249 13.19 19.33 -16.32
N GLN A 250 14.10 20.25 -16.69
CA GLN A 250 13.72 21.61 -17.08
C GLN A 250 12.85 21.65 -18.33
N GLY A 251 13.17 20.83 -19.35
CA GLY A 251 12.37 20.70 -20.56
C GLY A 251 10.97 20.16 -20.27
N TRP A 252 10.86 19.16 -19.39
CA TRP A 252 9.56 18.63 -18.96
C TRP A 252 8.74 19.64 -18.16
N GLN A 253 9.38 20.38 -17.25
CA GLN A 253 8.73 21.46 -16.50
C GLN A 253 8.27 22.59 -17.42
N PHE A 254 9.06 22.95 -18.44
CA PHE A 254 8.66 23.93 -19.44
C PHE A 254 7.49 23.44 -20.30
N LEU A 255 7.47 22.15 -20.66
CA LEU A 255 6.39 21.53 -21.45
C LEU A 255 5.09 21.32 -20.65
N THR A 256 5.17 21.22 -19.32
CA THR A 256 4.01 20.97 -18.44
C THR A 256 3.56 22.20 -17.64
N GLN A 257 4.28 23.31 -17.74
CA GLN A 257 3.83 24.59 -17.20
C GLN A 257 2.59 25.03 -17.96
N LEU A 258 1.44 25.01 -17.27
CA LEU A 258 0.23 25.67 -17.73
C LEU A 258 0.57 27.12 -18.09
N SER A 259 0.05 27.57 -19.22
CA SER A 259 0.29 28.93 -19.70
C SER A 259 -0.09 29.96 -18.63
N PRO A 260 0.60 31.12 -18.56
CA PRO A 260 0.28 32.15 -17.58
C PRO A 260 -1.18 32.60 -17.66
N ALA A 261 -1.80 32.52 -18.84
CA ALA A 261 -3.21 32.79 -19.06
C ALA A 261 -4.15 31.74 -18.42
N GLU A 262 -3.81 30.44 -18.48
CA GLU A 262 -4.58 29.38 -17.82
C GLU A 262 -4.49 29.44 -16.29
N GLN A 263 -3.33 29.87 -15.77
CA GLN A 263 -3.16 30.10 -14.33
C GLN A 263 -4.00 31.28 -13.85
N GLN A 264 -4.04 32.37 -14.61
CA GLN A 264 -4.91 33.52 -14.33
C GLN A 264 -6.39 33.15 -14.44
N LEU A 265 -6.79 32.39 -15.46
CA LEU A 265 -8.17 31.93 -15.61
C LEU A 265 -8.59 31.05 -14.42
N ARG A 266 -7.74 30.11 -13.98
CA ARG A 266 -8.02 29.31 -12.79
C ARG A 266 -8.12 30.16 -11.52
N ALA A 267 -7.24 31.14 -11.33
CA ALA A 267 -7.29 32.05 -10.18
C ALA A 267 -8.54 32.96 -10.18
N LEU A 268 -9.06 33.31 -11.36
CA LEU A 268 -10.30 34.08 -11.49
C LEU A 268 -11.56 33.23 -11.23
N LEU A 269 -11.46 31.91 -11.40
CA LEU A 269 -12.54 30.94 -11.21
C LEU A 269 -12.54 30.26 -9.84
N THR A 270 -11.46 30.39 -9.06
CA THR A 270 -11.47 29.96 -7.65
C THR A 270 -12.39 30.88 -6.84
N PRO A 271 -13.35 30.32 -6.06
CA PRO A 271 -14.19 31.13 -5.21
C PRO A 271 -13.32 31.96 -4.25
N PRO A 272 -13.68 33.22 -3.95
CA PRO A 272 -12.96 34.00 -2.96
C PRO A 272 -12.93 33.18 -1.65
N PRO A 273 -11.76 33.01 -1.02
CA PRO A 273 -11.66 32.19 0.18
C PRO A 273 -12.58 32.78 1.25
N ASP A 274 -13.42 31.91 1.80
CA ASP A 274 -14.33 32.27 2.88
C ASP A 274 -13.53 32.64 4.14
N VAL A 275 -14.17 33.36 5.06
CA VAL A 275 -13.53 33.89 6.26
C VAL A 275 -12.78 32.77 7.01
N LEU A 276 -11.58 33.06 7.51
CA LEU A 276 -10.80 32.12 8.33
C LEU A 276 -11.68 31.53 9.44
N SER A 277 -11.64 30.20 9.59
CA SER A 277 -12.44 29.54 10.62
C SER A 277 -11.97 29.94 12.03
N ALA A 278 -12.86 29.82 13.02
CA ALA A 278 -12.53 30.15 14.42
C ALA A 278 -11.29 29.39 14.93
N ASP A 279 -11.12 28.15 14.51
CA ASP A 279 -9.96 27.32 14.85
C ASP A 279 -8.67 27.82 14.17
N GLN A 280 -8.77 28.32 12.93
CA GLN A 280 -7.62 28.89 12.23
C GLN A 280 -7.20 30.24 12.83
N MET A 281 -8.17 31.09 13.21
CA MET A 281 -7.89 32.36 13.89
C MET A 281 -7.24 32.17 15.26
N THR A 282 -7.65 31.14 16.01
CA THR A 282 -7.02 30.81 17.31
C THR A 282 -5.63 30.21 17.16
N GLN A 283 -5.34 29.50 16.08
CA GLN A 283 -3.99 29.04 15.75
C GLN A 283 -3.07 30.18 15.30
N LEU A 284 -3.57 31.05 14.42
CA LEU A 284 -2.81 32.19 13.89
C LEU A 284 -2.51 33.24 14.97
N SER A 285 -3.43 33.48 15.91
CA SER A 285 -3.21 34.41 17.03
C SER A 285 -2.13 33.94 18.02
N ARG A 286 -1.81 32.63 18.03
CA ARG A 286 -0.71 32.06 18.83
C ARG A 286 0.63 32.04 18.09
N THR A 287 0.65 32.46 16.82
CA THR A 287 1.86 32.39 15.98
C THR A 287 2.70 33.67 16.15
N PRO A 288 3.93 33.59 16.68
CA PRO A 288 4.74 34.77 17.00
C PRO A 288 5.17 35.58 15.76
N SER A 289 5.29 34.95 14.59
CA SER A 289 5.62 35.64 13.34
C SER A 289 4.54 36.61 12.86
N LEU A 290 3.26 36.32 13.17
CA LEU A 290 2.13 37.19 12.83
C LEU A 290 2.10 38.43 13.71
N LEU A 291 2.36 38.27 15.02
CA LEU A 291 2.50 39.37 15.97
C LEU A 291 3.66 40.30 15.59
N ASN A 292 4.77 39.75 15.11
CA ASN A 292 5.93 40.53 14.65
C ASN A 292 5.66 41.37 13.40
N HIS A 293 4.66 41.01 12.58
CA HIS A 293 4.28 41.74 11.36
C HIS A 293 2.83 42.27 11.43
N ALA A 294 2.30 42.47 12.64
CA ALA A 294 0.88 42.79 12.83
C ALA A 294 0.45 44.08 12.11
N SER A 295 1.31 45.11 12.07
CA SER A 295 1.05 46.38 11.39
C SER A 295 0.87 46.22 9.87
N GLU A 296 1.64 45.34 9.25
CA GLU A 296 1.55 45.03 7.83
C GLU A 296 0.22 44.34 7.52
N TRP A 297 -0.13 43.32 8.29
CA TRP A 297 -1.40 42.59 8.14
C TRP A 297 -2.63 43.47 8.39
N ILE A 298 -2.58 44.35 9.40
CA ILE A 298 -3.66 45.31 9.69
C ILE A 298 -3.82 46.30 8.53
N THR A 299 -2.70 46.79 7.97
CA THR A 299 -2.72 47.73 6.85
C THR A 299 -3.29 47.10 5.59
N LEU A 300 -2.87 45.88 5.25
CA LEU A 300 -3.41 45.12 4.11
C LEU A 300 -4.90 44.81 4.29
N SER A 301 -5.31 44.44 5.50
CA SER A 301 -6.73 44.17 5.82
C SER A 301 -7.58 45.44 5.69
N GLY A 302 -7.08 46.58 6.21
CA GLY A 302 -7.75 47.88 6.07
C GLY A 302 -7.92 48.31 4.61
N GLN A 303 -6.87 48.18 3.80
CA GLN A 303 -6.94 48.46 2.35
C GLN A 303 -7.97 47.57 1.65
N GLN A 304 -8.07 46.30 2.04
CA GLN A 304 -9.05 45.39 1.44
C GLN A 304 -10.48 45.75 1.83
N ILE A 305 -10.72 46.16 3.08
CA ILE A 305 -12.04 46.63 3.52
C ILE A 305 -12.46 47.87 2.72
N THR A 306 -11.56 48.85 2.54
CA THR A 306 -11.84 50.04 1.72
C THR A 306 -12.17 49.67 0.28
N ARG A 307 -11.42 48.76 -0.34
CA ARG A 307 -11.72 48.27 -1.71
C ARG A 307 -13.09 47.61 -1.80
N LEU A 308 -13.47 46.81 -0.79
CA LEU A 308 -14.78 46.18 -0.75
C LEU A 308 -15.92 47.19 -0.59
N THR A 309 -15.68 48.29 0.12
CA THR A 309 -16.67 49.39 0.24
C THR A 309 -16.82 50.22 -1.03
N GLU A 310 -15.83 50.22 -1.91
CA GLU A 310 -15.85 50.91 -3.20
C GLU A 310 -16.48 50.08 -4.34
N LEU A 311 -16.77 48.81 -4.11
CA LEU A 311 -17.38 47.95 -5.13
C LEU A 311 -18.85 48.36 -5.39
N PRO A 312 -19.27 48.44 -6.68
CA PRO A 312 -20.66 48.72 -7.02
C PRO A 312 -21.63 47.68 -6.42
N LEU A 313 -22.84 48.09 -6.04
CA LEU A 313 -23.88 47.18 -5.53
C LEU A 313 -24.25 46.06 -6.53
N ALA A 314 -24.01 46.30 -7.83
CA ALA A 314 -24.20 45.35 -8.93
C ALA A 314 -22.93 44.55 -9.28
N TYR A 315 -21.87 44.60 -8.48
CA TYR A 315 -20.58 43.94 -8.77
C TYR A 315 -20.73 42.45 -9.09
N ASN A 316 -21.56 41.73 -8.33
CA ASN A 316 -21.77 40.30 -8.54
C ASN A 316 -22.43 40.00 -9.91
N LEU A 317 -23.37 40.85 -10.34
CA LEU A 317 -24.04 40.73 -11.65
C LEU A 317 -23.10 41.08 -12.80
N GLN A 318 -22.29 42.13 -12.65
CA GLN A 318 -21.30 42.50 -13.65
C GLN A 318 -20.21 41.43 -13.76
N ARG A 319 -19.80 40.84 -12.64
CA ARG A 319 -18.78 39.80 -12.57
C ARG A 319 -19.28 38.49 -13.19
N SER A 320 -20.52 38.07 -12.91
CA SER A 320 -21.09 36.87 -13.54
C SER A 320 -21.25 37.03 -15.05
N ALA A 321 -21.70 38.20 -15.52
CA ALA A 321 -21.80 38.50 -16.95
C ALA A 321 -20.43 38.45 -17.66
N GLN A 322 -19.38 38.99 -17.03
CA GLN A 322 -18.02 38.92 -17.57
C GLN A 322 -17.49 37.47 -17.64
N LEU A 323 -17.78 36.65 -16.64
CA LEU A 323 -17.38 35.23 -16.64
C LEU A 323 -18.13 34.43 -17.71
N LEU A 324 -19.43 34.68 -17.89
CA LEU A 324 -20.21 34.08 -18.98
C LEU A 324 -19.68 34.49 -20.35
N GLN A 325 -19.37 35.78 -20.55
CA GLN A 325 -18.78 36.26 -21.79
C GLN A 325 -17.43 35.59 -22.08
N GLN A 326 -16.58 35.38 -21.07
CA GLN A 326 -15.32 34.64 -21.23
C GLN A 326 -15.56 33.17 -21.63
N LEU A 327 -16.53 32.50 -21.02
CA LEU A 327 -16.89 31.12 -21.38
C LEU A 327 -17.42 31.00 -22.80
N MET A 328 -18.25 31.94 -23.25
CA MET A 328 -18.76 31.98 -24.62
C MET A 328 -17.65 32.18 -25.65
N VAL A 329 -16.64 32.99 -25.34
CA VAL A 329 -15.49 33.22 -26.23
C VAL A 329 -14.55 32.00 -26.27
N LEU A 330 -14.35 31.33 -25.14
CA LEU A 330 -13.44 30.19 -25.05
C LEU A 330 -14.08 28.88 -25.53
N PHE A 331 -15.39 28.72 -25.39
CA PHE A 331 -16.13 27.48 -25.69
C PHE A 331 -17.47 27.76 -26.40
N PRO A 332 -17.45 28.29 -27.64
CA PRO A 332 -18.65 28.76 -28.33
C PRO A 332 -19.68 27.66 -28.64
N ASP A 333 -19.25 26.41 -28.89
CA ASP A 333 -20.14 25.30 -29.26
C ASP A 333 -20.49 24.38 -28.07
N ASN A 334 -20.23 24.80 -26.83
CA ASN A 334 -20.47 23.96 -25.66
C ASN A 334 -21.92 24.07 -25.16
N PRO A 335 -22.72 22.98 -25.20
CA PRO A 335 -24.14 23.03 -24.87
C PRO A 335 -24.41 23.47 -23.42
N ARG A 336 -23.47 23.25 -22.49
CA ARG A 336 -23.60 23.70 -21.10
C ARG A 336 -23.34 25.19 -20.93
N VAL A 337 -22.50 25.78 -21.77
CA VAL A 337 -22.27 27.24 -21.75
C VAL A 337 -23.52 27.95 -22.29
N GLN A 338 -24.18 27.37 -23.29
CA GLN A 338 -25.44 27.88 -23.83
C GLN A 338 -26.57 27.85 -22.77
N GLU A 339 -26.71 26.73 -22.05
CA GLU A 339 -27.69 26.58 -20.96
C GLU A 339 -27.47 27.58 -19.80
N MET A 340 -26.22 27.98 -19.53
CA MET A 340 -25.88 28.98 -18.51
C MET A 340 -26.16 30.42 -18.95
N VAL A 341 -26.30 30.69 -20.25
CA VAL A 341 -26.66 32.01 -20.79
C VAL A 341 -28.18 32.17 -20.86
N ASP A 342 -28.91 31.07 -21.04
CA ASP A 342 -30.36 31.06 -21.16
C ASP A 342 -31.12 31.10 -19.81
N ASN A 343 -30.40 30.95 -18.68
CA ASN A 343 -30.94 31.01 -17.30
C ASN A 343 -30.58 32.33 -16.59
#